data_AF-A0A2V6UP47-F1
#
_entry.id   AF-A0A2V6UP47-F1
#
_cell.length_a   1.000
_cell.length_b   1.000
_cell.length_c   1.000
_cell.angle_alpha   90.00
_cell.angle_beta   90.00
_cell.angle_gamma   90.00
#
_symmetry.space_group_name_H-M   'P 1'
#
loop_
_entity.id
_entity.type
_entity.pdbx_description
1 polymer ?
#
loop_
_entity_poly.entity_id
_entity_poly.type
_entity_poly.pdbx_seq_one_letter_code
_entity_poly.pdbx_strand_id
1 'polypeptide(L)'
;TVKGVAGNLGAGPVQAAAAALEQAIAGRGDAGRMEALRRRLDDELNALVGRLRPALDENPALTRPPSPAHSPASPPDPQALKALVARMRQQLGELDPAAADVLDGHREAFRFLLRDDDFAEFEQHVHAYAFAEAQALLERAATDHGV
;
A
#
# COMPACT_ATOMS: atom_id res chain seq x y z
N THR A 1 -13.97 -4.58 13.85
CA THR A 1 -14.85 -3.39 14.03
C THR A 1 -14.00 -2.13 14.07
N VAL A 2 -14.58 -0.94 13.84
CA VAL A 2 -13.86 0.35 13.91
C VAL A 2 -13.21 0.55 15.29
N LYS A 3 -13.89 0.15 16.36
CA LYS A 3 -13.36 0.18 17.73
C LYS A 3 -12.07 -0.64 17.87
N GLY A 4 -12.05 -1.87 17.34
CA GLY A 4 -10.90 -2.76 17.45
C GLY A 4 -9.66 -2.21 16.75
N VAL A 5 -9.82 -1.75 15.51
CA VAL A 5 -8.71 -1.16 14.74
C VAL A 5 -8.22 0.15 15.37
N ALA A 6 -9.13 0.99 15.86
CA ALA A 6 -8.76 2.22 16.57
C ALA A 6 -7.97 1.94 17.85
N GLY A 7 -8.29 0.85 18.57
CA GLY A 7 -7.53 0.38 19.72
C GLY A 7 -6.10 -0.03 19.35
N ASN A 8 -5.93 -0.81 18.27
CA ASN A 8 -4.61 -1.23 17.81
C ASN A 8 -3.73 -0.05 17.36
N LEU A 9 -4.35 1.01 16.84
CA LEU A 9 -3.67 2.24 16.42
C LEU A 9 -3.44 3.25 17.56
N GLY A 10 -3.90 2.96 18.79
CA GLY A 10 -3.86 3.92 19.90
C GLY A 10 -4.75 5.15 19.70
N ALA A 11 -5.70 5.11 18.76
CA ALA A 11 -6.60 6.20 18.43
C ALA A 11 -7.77 6.28 19.43
N GLY A 12 -7.45 6.63 20.69
CA GLY A 12 -8.40 6.63 21.81
C GLY A 12 -9.73 7.36 21.55
N PRO A 13 -9.74 8.58 20.99
CA PRO A 13 -10.98 9.29 20.67
C PRO A 13 -11.87 8.56 19.66
N VAL A 14 -11.28 8.02 18.58
CA VAL A 14 -11.99 7.22 17.56
C VAL A 14 -12.51 5.92 18.18
N GLN A 15 -11.71 5.25 19.00
CA GLN A 15 -12.11 4.03 19.68
C GLN A 15 -13.32 4.25 20.60
N ALA A 16 -13.33 5.35 21.36
CA ALA A 16 -14.44 5.71 22.23
C ALA A 16 -15.72 6.05 21.45
N ALA A 17 -15.61 6.85 20.38
CA ALA A 17 -16.74 7.18 19.52
C ALA A 17 -17.34 5.93 18.84
N ALA A 18 -16.48 5.04 18.34
CA ALA A 18 -16.90 3.77 17.72
C ALA A 18 -17.58 2.85 18.73
N ALA A 19 -17.06 2.76 19.96
CA ALA A 19 -17.69 1.98 21.02
C ALA A 19 -19.08 2.51 21.39
N ALA A 20 -19.26 3.83 21.47
CA ALA A 20 -20.54 4.45 21.78
C ALA A 20 -21.59 4.19 20.68
N LEU A 21 -21.19 4.28 19.40
CA LEU A 21 -22.06 3.94 18.27
C LEU A 21 -22.42 2.45 18.26
N GLU A 22 -21.45 1.56 18.45
CA GLU A 22 -21.65 0.11 18.52
C GLU A 22 -22.65 -0.27 19.62
N GLN A 23 -22.54 0.34 20.80
CA GLN A 23 -23.50 0.15 21.91
C GLN A 23 -24.90 0.65 21.56
N ALA A 24 -25.03 1.80 20.91
CA ALA A 24 -26.33 2.34 20.51
C ALA A 24 -27.02 1.45 19.46
N ILE A 25 -26.25 0.85 18.54
CA ILE A 25 -26.76 -0.13 17.57
C ILE A 25 -27.23 -1.39 18.30
N ALA A 26 -26.40 -1.96 19.18
CA ALA A 26 -26.74 -3.16 19.93
C ALA A 26 -27.97 -2.97 20.82
N GLY A 27 -28.11 -1.79 21.44
CA GLY A 27 -29.25 -1.42 22.27
C GLY A 27 -30.51 -1.02 21.50
N ARG A 28 -30.51 -1.09 20.16
CA ARG A 28 -31.60 -0.59 19.29
C ARG A 28 -32.06 0.82 19.66
N GLY A 29 -31.09 1.72 19.87
CA GLY A 29 -31.35 3.13 20.17
C GLY A 29 -32.21 3.82 19.11
N ASP A 30 -32.76 4.97 19.46
CA ASP A 30 -33.47 5.84 18.50
C ASP A 30 -32.54 6.31 17.35
N ALA A 31 -33.13 6.52 16.18
CA ALA A 31 -32.43 6.93 14.97
C ALA A 31 -31.71 8.27 15.11
N GLY A 32 -32.30 9.24 15.84
CA GLY A 32 -31.67 10.53 16.10
C GLY A 32 -30.39 10.40 16.92
N ARG A 33 -30.41 9.54 17.96
CA ARG A 33 -29.22 9.23 18.76
C ARG A 33 -28.14 8.51 17.94
N MET A 34 -28.52 7.55 17.10
CA MET A 34 -27.57 6.85 16.21
C MET A 34 -26.90 7.80 15.23
N GLU A 35 -27.67 8.72 14.63
CA GLU A 35 -27.15 9.70 13.68
C GLU A 35 -26.18 10.68 14.35
N ALA A 36 -26.46 11.14 15.58
CA ALA A 36 -25.53 11.97 16.33
C ALA A 36 -24.21 11.25 16.64
N LEU A 37 -24.28 9.96 17.01
CA LEU A 37 -23.09 9.15 17.28
C LEU A 37 -22.30 8.83 16.00
N ARG A 38 -22.99 8.64 14.87
CA ARG A 38 -22.37 8.49 13.55
C ARG A 38 -21.58 9.73 13.15
N ARG A 39 -22.16 10.92 13.28
CA ARG A 39 -21.46 12.20 12.99
C ARG A 39 -20.25 12.39 13.88
N ARG A 40 -20.39 12.12 15.18
CA ARG A 40 -19.25 12.18 16.09
C ARG A 40 -18.12 11.23 15.69
N LEU A 41 -18.44 10.01 15.28
CA LEU A 41 -17.41 9.08 14.79
C LEU A 41 -16.74 9.61 13.51
N ASP A 42 -17.52 10.19 12.60
CA ASP A 42 -17.01 10.82 11.37
C ASP A 42 -16.05 11.98 11.68
N ASP A 43 -16.42 12.87 12.61
CA ASP A 43 -15.57 13.99 13.04
C ASP A 43 -14.22 13.51 13.61
N GLU A 44 -14.23 12.50 14.48
CA GLU A 44 -13.02 11.94 15.07
C GLU A 44 -12.13 11.24 14.04
N LEU A 45 -12.74 10.54 13.07
CA LEU A 45 -12.01 9.91 11.97
C LEU A 45 -11.38 10.96 11.05
N ASN A 46 -12.12 12.00 10.69
CA ASN A 46 -11.60 13.11 9.88
C ASN A 46 -10.47 13.84 10.60
N ALA A 47 -10.58 14.09 11.91
CA ALA A 47 -9.52 14.69 12.70
C ALA A 47 -8.27 13.80 12.80
N LEU A 48 -8.43 12.47 12.85
CA LEU A 48 -7.30 11.55 12.80
C LEU A 48 -6.63 11.58 11.42
N VAL A 49 -7.40 11.45 10.33
CA VAL A 49 -6.89 11.49 8.95
C VAL A 49 -6.20 12.82 8.66
N GLY A 50 -6.76 13.94 9.11
CA GLY A 50 -6.18 15.28 8.94
C GLY A 50 -4.83 15.44 9.64
N ARG A 51 -4.57 14.69 10.72
CA ARG A 51 -3.25 14.67 11.39
C ARG A 51 -2.29 13.66 10.77
N LEU A 52 -2.80 12.52 10.29
CA LEU A 52 -1.99 11.48 9.68
C LEU A 52 -1.48 11.88 8.30
N ARG A 53 -2.29 12.54 7.47
CA ARG A 53 -1.89 12.97 6.12
C ARG A 53 -0.57 13.75 6.11
N PRO A 54 -0.43 14.90 6.81
CA PRO A 54 0.85 15.61 6.83
C PRO A 54 1.96 14.80 7.47
N ALA A 55 1.72 14.03 8.54
CA ALA A 55 2.76 13.20 9.16
C ALA A 55 3.28 12.06 8.24
N LEU A 56 2.45 11.60 7.32
CA LEU A 56 2.80 10.59 6.31
C LEU A 56 3.42 11.23 5.06
N ASP A 57 2.96 12.41 4.65
CA ASP A 57 3.58 13.24 3.60
C ASP A 57 4.96 13.78 4.02
N GLU A 58 5.13 14.13 5.30
CA GLU A 58 6.39 14.55 5.92
C GLU A 58 7.33 13.37 6.16
N ASN A 59 6.93 12.14 5.85
CA ASN A 59 7.88 11.03 5.75
C ASN A 59 8.67 11.17 4.45
N PRO A 60 9.94 11.65 4.48
CA PRO A 60 10.74 11.84 3.27
C PRO A 60 11.12 10.50 2.62
N ALA A 61 10.68 9.37 3.19
CA ALA A 61 10.80 8.06 2.57
C ALA A 61 9.93 7.91 1.31
N LEU A 62 8.81 8.66 1.19
CA LEU A 62 7.94 8.63 0.01
C LEU A 62 8.26 9.74 -1.01
N THR A 63 8.91 10.81 -0.58
CA THR A 63 9.68 11.71 -1.45
C THR A 63 11.16 11.39 -1.30
N ARG A 64 11.52 10.13 -1.60
CA ARG A 64 12.93 9.78 -1.74
C ARG A 64 13.51 10.73 -2.81
N PRO A 65 14.56 11.52 -2.51
CA PRO A 65 15.27 12.24 -3.57
C PRO A 65 15.63 11.21 -4.65
N PRO A 66 15.63 11.56 -5.96
CA PRO A 66 16.06 10.59 -6.97
C PRO A 66 17.38 10.02 -6.49
N SER A 67 17.39 8.72 -6.13
CA SER A 67 18.63 8.02 -5.81
C SER A 67 19.57 8.38 -6.94
N PRO A 68 20.82 8.79 -6.64
CA PRO A 68 21.74 9.26 -7.66
C PRO A 68 21.67 8.29 -8.82
N ALA A 69 21.47 8.80 -10.03
CA ALA A 69 21.40 7.99 -11.24
C ALA A 69 22.61 7.07 -11.22
N HIS A 70 22.40 5.80 -10.84
CA HIS A 70 23.45 4.82 -10.89
C HIS A 70 23.65 4.60 -12.38
N SER A 71 24.88 4.85 -12.82
CA SER A 71 25.33 4.57 -14.18
C SER A 71 24.83 3.20 -14.59
N PRO A 72 24.43 2.96 -15.85
CA PRO A 72 23.81 1.71 -16.27
C PRO A 72 24.69 0.55 -15.81
N ALA A 73 24.22 -0.12 -14.76
CA ALA A 73 24.88 -1.32 -14.27
C ALA A 73 24.82 -2.33 -15.41
N SER A 74 25.90 -3.09 -15.58
CA SER A 74 25.93 -4.23 -16.48
C SER A 74 24.61 -5.00 -16.43
N PRO A 75 24.12 -5.52 -17.57
CA PRO A 75 22.84 -6.22 -17.61
C PRO A 75 22.76 -7.23 -16.47
N PRO A 76 21.64 -7.24 -15.71
CA PRO A 76 21.52 -8.10 -14.54
C PRO A 76 21.75 -9.56 -14.95
N ASP A 77 22.41 -10.32 -14.06
CA ASP A 77 22.62 -11.75 -14.28
C ASP A 77 21.27 -12.43 -14.61
N PRO A 78 21.13 -13.11 -15.76
CA PRO A 78 19.86 -13.70 -16.18
C PRO A 78 19.27 -14.68 -15.16
N GLN A 79 20.11 -15.39 -14.41
CA GLN A 79 19.65 -16.31 -13.37
C GLN A 79 19.12 -15.55 -12.15
N ALA A 80 19.81 -14.50 -11.71
CA ALA A 80 19.33 -13.60 -10.68
C ALA A 80 18.01 -12.91 -11.06
N LEU A 81 17.87 -12.48 -12.33
CA LEU A 81 16.65 -11.85 -12.83
C LEU A 81 15.46 -12.82 -12.81
N LYS A 82 15.64 -14.07 -13.25
CA LYS A 82 14.60 -15.13 -13.16
C LYS A 82 14.18 -15.39 -11.73
N ALA A 83 15.14 -15.49 -10.80
CA ALA A 83 14.84 -15.69 -9.39
C ALA A 83 14.07 -14.50 -8.78
N LEU A 84 14.43 -13.27 -9.17
CA LEU A 84 13.75 -12.06 -8.75
C LEU A 84 12.30 -12.01 -9.27
N VAL A 85 12.07 -12.30 -10.54
CA VAL A 85 10.73 -12.37 -11.14
C VAL A 85 9.88 -13.44 -10.47
N ALA A 86 10.43 -14.63 -10.23
CA ALA A 86 9.72 -15.71 -9.54
C ALA A 86 9.32 -15.32 -8.11
N ARG A 87 10.23 -14.66 -7.37
CA ARG A 87 9.93 -14.13 -6.03
C ARG A 87 8.83 -13.08 -6.07
N MET A 88 8.92 -12.12 -6.99
CA MET A 88 7.93 -11.06 -7.12
C MET A 88 6.55 -11.63 -7.48
N ARG A 89 6.49 -12.59 -8.42
CA ARG A 89 5.25 -13.29 -8.78
C ARG A 89 4.62 -14.01 -7.59
N GLN A 90 5.43 -14.67 -6.76
CA GLN A 90 4.93 -15.32 -5.55
C GLN A 90 4.34 -14.30 -4.58
N GLN A 91 5.05 -13.20 -4.32
CA GLN A 91 4.57 -12.17 -3.39
C GLN A 91 3.29 -11.48 -3.89
N LEU A 92 3.21 -11.19 -5.20
CA LEU A 92 1.99 -10.64 -5.80
C LEU A 92 0.81 -11.62 -5.73
N GLY A 93 1.05 -12.91 -6.01
CA GLY A 93 0.01 -13.94 -5.93
C GLY A 93 -0.51 -14.20 -4.51
N GLU A 94 0.35 -14.07 -3.50
CA GLU A 94 -0.02 -14.18 -2.08
C GLU A 94 -0.55 -12.86 -1.49
N LEU A 95 -0.66 -11.79 -2.29
CA LEU A 95 -1.02 -10.44 -1.87
C LEU A 95 -0.13 -9.92 -0.72
N ASP A 96 1.16 -10.28 -0.76
CA ASP A 96 2.14 -9.96 0.27
C ASP A 96 2.63 -8.50 0.12
N PRO A 97 2.43 -7.64 1.15
CA PRO A 97 2.91 -6.25 1.12
C PRO A 97 4.42 -6.12 0.95
N ALA A 98 5.20 -7.17 1.25
CA ALA A 98 6.65 -7.18 1.04
C ALA A 98 7.06 -7.12 -0.45
N ALA A 99 6.10 -7.22 -1.39
CA ALA A 99 6.33 -6.95 -2.80
C ALA A 99 6.85 -5.51 -3.05
N ALA A 100 6.36 -4.53 -2.28
CA ALA A 100 6.80 -3.13 -2.39
C ALA A 100 8.29 -2.98 -2.00
N ASP A 101 8.71 -3.65 -0.92
CA ASP A 101 10.11 -3.63 -0.47
C ASP A 101 11.04 -4.30 -1.49
N VAL A 102 10.59 -5.39 -2.12
CA VAL A 102 11.38 -6.10 -3.15
C VAL A 102 11.52 -5.26 -4.41
N LEU A 103 10.46 -4.57 -4.83
CA LEU A 103 10.52 -3.62 -5.93
C LEU A 103 11.52 -2.49 -5.62
N ASP A 104 11.40 -1.86 -4.45
CA ASP A 104 12.26 -0.75 -4.05
C ASP A 104 13.74 -1.12 -3.94
N GLY A 105 14.02 -2.34 -3.48
CA GLY A 105 15.39 -2.88 -3.40
C GLY A 105 16.01 -3.24 -4.74
N HIS A 106 15.20 -3.47 -5.78
CA HIS A 106 15.66 -3.98 -7.08
C HIS A 106 15.10 -3.20 -8.28
N ARG A 107 14.82 -1.90 -8.10
CA ARG A 107 14.24 -1.03 -9.13
C ARG A 107 14.94 -1.09 -10.48
N GLU A 108 16.27 -1.16 -10.49
CA GLU A 108 17.03 -1.20 -11.76
C GLU A 108 16.82 -2.50 -12.52
N ALA A 109 16.71 -3.64 -11.83
CA ALA A 109 16.43 -4.92 -12.47
C ALA A 109 15.00 -4.96 -13.03
N PHE A 110 14.03 -4.38 -12.31
CA PHE A 110 12.66 -4.24 -12.80
C PHE A 110 12.55 -3.22 -13.94
N ARG A 111 13.28 -2.10 -13.92
CA ARG A 111 13.34 -1.15 -15.05
C ARG A 111 14.09 -1.73 -16.25
N PHE A 112 15.01 -2.67 -16.04
CA PHE A 112 15.62 -3.40 -17.15
C PHE A 112 14.61 -4.36 -17.80
N LEU A 113 13.73 -4.97 -16.99
CA LEU A 113 12.69 -5.91 -17.44
C LEU A 113 11.46 -5.20 -18.05
N LEU A 114 11.04 -4.10 -17.43
CA LEU A 114 9.86 -3.31 -17.79
C LEU A 114 10.35 -2.03 -18.46
N ARG A 115 9.84 -1.72 -19.66
CA ARG A 115 10.10 -0.44 -20.34
C ARG A 115 9.71 0.72 -19.39
N ASP A 116 10.33 1.90 -19.52
CA ASP A 116 10.16 2.99 -18.54
C ASP A 116 8.69 3.32 -18.20
N ASP A 117 7.79 3.34 -19.18
CA ASP A 117 6.35 3.58 -18.97
C ASP A 117 5.68 2.43 -18.19
N ASP A 118 5.97 1.18 -18.56
CA ASP A 118 5.42 -0.02 -17.89
C ASP A 118 5.97 -0.17 -16.47
N PHE A 119 7.21 0.27 -16.23
CA PHE A 119 7.82 0.27 -14.91
C PHE A 119 7.15 1.26 -13.96
N ALA A 120 6.84 2.47 -14.44
CA ALA A 120 6.14 3.47 -13.64
C ALA A 120 4.72 3.00 -13.25
N GLU A 121 4.00 2.37 -14.19
CA GLU A 121 2.68 1.79 -13.95
C GLU A 121 2.75 0.62 -12.97
N PHE A 122 3.72 -0.28 -13.14
CA PHE A 122 3.97 -1.39 -12.22
C PHE A 122 4.28 -0.90 -10.80
N GLU A 123 5.14 0.11 -10.66
CA GLU A 123 5.48 0.71 -9.36
C GLU A 123 4.26 1.31 -8.67
N GLN A 124 3.42 2.02 -9.42
CA GLN A 124 2.17 2.55 -8.90
C GLN A 124 1.26 1.42 -8.41
N HIS A 125 1.08 0.36 -9.19
CA HIS A 125 0.21 -0.76 -8.83
C HIS A 125 0.69 -1.51 -7.58
N VAL A 126 2.00 -1.75 -7.45
CA VAL A 126 2.58 -2.43 -6.28
C VAL A 126 2.39 -1.58 -5.01
N HIS A 127 2.68 -0.28 -5.07
CA HIS A 127 2.53 0.62 -3.91
C HIS A 127 1.05 0.92 -3.57
N ALA A 128 0.14 0.79 -4.55
CA ALA A 128 -1.30 0.92 -4.36
C ALA A 128 -1.98 -0.41 -3.95
N TYR A 129 -1.23 -1.51 -3.74
CA TYR A 129 -1.75 -2.85 -3.47
C TYR A 129 -2.66 -3.43 -4.57
N ALA A 130 -2.55 -2.90 -5.79
CA ALA A 130 -3.23 -3.39 -6.99
C ALA A 130 -2.44 -4.57 -7.60
N PHE A 131 -2.33 -5.66 -6.83
CA PHE A 131 -1.39 -6.75 -7.14
C PHE A 131 -1.79 -7.57 -8.37
N ALA A 132 -3.07 -7.63 -8.72
CA ALA A 132 -3.51 -8.32 -9.93
C ALA A 132 -3.05 -7.59 -11.20
N GLU A 133 -3.15 -6.27 -11.19
CA GLU A 133 -2.69 -5.38 -12.26
C GLU A 133 -1.16 -5.40 -12.37
N ALA A 134 -0.46 -5.33 -11.23
CA ALA A 134 1.00 -5.48 -11.18
C ALA A 134 1.44 -6.83 -11.76
N GLN A 135 0.76 -7.93 -11.41
CA GLN A 135 1.09 -9.27 -11.91
C GLN A 135 0.91 -9.37 -13.43
N ALA A 136 -0.15 -8.76 -13.99
CA ALA A 136 -0.37 -8.76 -15.43
C ALA A 136 0.77 -8.07 -16.21
N LEU A 137 1.26 -6.94 -15.70
CA LEU A 137 2.41 -6.24 -16.28
C LEU A 137 3.70 -7.07 -16.17
N LEU A 138 3.93 -7.70 -15.02
CA LEU A 138 5.11 -8.53 -14.79
C LEU A 138 5.14 -9.75 -15.72
N GLU A 139 4.02 -10.46 -15.91
CA GLU A 139 3.95 -11.63 -16.81
C GLU A 139 4.18 -11.24 -18.28
N ARG A 140 3.67 -10.07 -18.70
CA ARG A 140 3.91 -9.55 -20.05
C ARG A 140 5.41 -9.31 -20.26
N ALA A 141 6.05 -8.61 -19.33
CA ALA A 141 7.47 -8.31 -19.39
C ALA A 141 8.36 -9.57 -19.29
N ALA A 142 7.96 -10.53 -18.45
CA ALA A 142 8.65 -11.81 -18.30
C ALA A 142 8.61 -12.63 -19.60
N THR A 143 7.47 -12.63 -20.29
CA THR A 143 7.31 -13.31 -21.60
C THR A 143 8.22 -12.68 -22.66
N ASP A 144 8.29 -11.35 -22.72
CA ASP A 144 9.13 -10.63 -23.68
C ASP A 144 10.64 -10.87 -23.44
N HIS A 145 11.03 -11.08 -22.18
CA HIS A 145 12.42 -11.36 -21.78
C HIS A 145 12.78 -12.85 -21.68
N GLY A 146 11.82 -13.77 -21.86
CA GLY A 146 12.03 -15.22 -21.77
C GLY A 146 12.43 -15.71 -20.37
N VAL A 147 11.90 -15.04 -19.33
CA VAL A 147 12.19 -15.34 -17.91
C VAL A 147 11.00 -15.92 -17.17
#